data_AF-A0A2P4YNR9-F1
#
_entry.id   AF-A0A2P4YNR9-F1
#
_cell.length_a   1.000
_cell.length_b   1.000
_cell.length_c   1.000
_cell.angle_alpha   90.00
_cell.angle_beta   90.00
_cell.angle_gamma   90.00
#
_symmetry.space_group_name_H-M   'P 1'
#
loop_
_entity.id
_entity.type
_entity.pdbx_description
1 polymer ?
#
loop_
_entity_poly.entity_id
_entity_poly.type
_entity_poly.pdbx_seq_one_letter_code
_entity_poly.pdbx_strand_id
1 'polypeptide(L)'
;MDDLCGGNKICAIGFFEDHLDTLRDSESRLAKWWTTFAHVAVQSKKNREPFHFMWVNGKCQKDFAEAFGIGLFQMPTLAVYSPSKQRYATNVGLFDEENAAAFLKSVLSGSISTAPIGDVPELGDECSFDEIQEVTVGADGVAEDDEDLDDMLSEILSDEKQQRDVLEKELKSEQKQSKKSKKKHKSKKKKSKKKKTARDEL
;
A
#
# COMPACT_ATOMS: atom_id res chain seq x y z
N MET A 1 34.59 9.98 11.08
CA MET A 1 33.91 10.46 9.86
C MET A 1 34.14 9.39 8.81
N ASP A 2 33.36 8.32 8.88
CA ASP A 2 33.28 7.38 7.77
C ASP A 2 32.72 8.15 6.58
N ASP A 3 33.48 8.16 5.49
CA ASP A 3 33.13 8.90 4.29
C ASP A 3 31.83 8.29 3.74
N LEU A 4 30.73 9.05 3.76
CA LEU A 4 29.38 8.60 3.35
C LEU A 4 29.40 7.90 1.98
N CYS A 5 30.35 8.27 1.11
CA CYS A 5 30.54 7.68 -0.21
C CYS A 5 31.84 6.89 -0.37
N GLY A 6 32.50 6.54 0.72
CA GLY A 6 33.80 5.86 0.73
C GLY A 6 34.86 6.63 -0.06
N GLY A 7 34.80 7.98 -0.07
CA GLY A 7 35.73 8.86 -0.77
C GLY A 7 35.07 9.90 -1.66
N ASN A 8 35.87 10.39 -2.60
CA ASN A 8 35.47 11.23 -3.73
C ASN A 8 34.63 10.49 -4.81
N LYS A 9 33.91 9.43 -4.46
CA LYS A 9 33.12 8.62 -5.39
C LYS A 9 31.72 9.19 -5.52
N ILE A 10 31.07 8.91 -6.64
CA ILE A 10 29.66 9.25 -6.85
C ILE A 10 28.84 8.14 -6.18
N CYS A 11 27.98 8.50 -5.22
CA CYS A 11 27.07 7.56 -4.59
C CYS A 11 25.80 7.36 -5.40
N ALA A 12 25.30 6.13 -5.42
CA ALA A 12 23.91 5.78 -5.71
C ALA A 12 23.29 5.27 -4.41
N ILE A 13 22.37 6.03 -3.83
CA ILE A 13 21.79 5.83 -2.49
C ILE A 13 20.35 5.38 -2.64
N GLY A 14 20.05 4.14 -2.25
CA GLY A 14 18.67 3.64 -2.15
C GLY A 14 18.00 4.15 -0.87
N PHE A 15 16.83 4.76 -1.00
CA PHE A 15 15.99 5.17 0.12
C PHE A 15 14.78 4.25 0.17
N PHE A 16 14.76 3.38 1.16
CA PHE A 16 13.67 2.41 1.35
C PHE A 16 12.96 2.65 2.67
N GLU A 17 11.78 2.04 2.77
CA GLU A 17 11.01 1.96 3.99
C GLU A 17 10.97 0.51 4.50
N ASP A 18 10.43 0.35 5.70
CA ASP A 18 10.33 -0.89 6.48
C ASP A 18 11.60 -1.26 7.26
N HIS A 19 11.38 -1.98 8.37
CA HIS A 19 12.44 -2.38 9.29
C HIS A 19 13.35 -3.44 8.66
N LEU A 20 14.64 -3.40 8.99
CA LEU A 20 15.64 -4.35 8.50
C LEU A 20 15.26 -5.82 8.67
N ASP A 21 14.60 -6.15 9.78
CA ASP A 21 14.18 -7.53 10.06
C ASP A 21 13.23 -8.10 9.01
N THR A 22 12.52 -7.23 8.27
CA THR A 22 11.63 -7.67 7.19
C THR A 22 12.39 -8.26 6.00
N LEU A 23 13.69 -7.97 5.83
CA LEU A 23 14.54 -8.60 4.81
C LEU A 23 14.62 -10.12 4.94
N ARG A 24 14.34 -10.68 6.12
CA ARG A 24 14.30 -12.13 6.34
C ARG A 24 13.14 -12.79 5.60
N ASP A 25 12.07 -12.05 5.36
CA ASP A 25 10.95 -12.48 4.54
C ASP A 25 11.18 -12.05 3.09
N SER A 26 11.37 -13.02 2.20
CA SER A 26 11.56 -12.79 0.77
C SER A 26 10.34 -12.16 0.08
N GLU A 27 9.14 -12.28 0.67
CA GLU A 27 7.93 -11.70 0.12
C GLU A 27 7.69 -10.25 0.58
N SER A 28 8.47 -9.78 1.58
CA SER A 28 8.40 -8.41 2.08
C SER A 28 8.70 -7.38 0.99
N ARG A 29 8.20 -6.17 1.19
CA ARG A 29 8.42 -5.05 0.26
C ARG A 29 9.91 -4.68 0.21
N LEU A 30 10.55 -4.58 1.38
CA LEU A 30 11.98 -4.30 1.50
C LEU A 30 12.84 -5.34 0.78
N ALA A 31 12.55 -6.64 0.91
CA ALA A 31 13.32 -7.67 0.20
C ALA A 31 13.21 -7.56 -1.33
N LYS A 32 12.02 -7.21 -1.84
CA LYS A 32 11.80 -6.98 -3.28
C LYS A 32 12.59 -5.77 -3.78
N TRP A 33 12.49 -4.63 -3.10
CA TRP A 33 13.25 -3.42 -3.47
C TRP A 33 14.75 -3.62 -3.34
N TRP A 34 15.20 -4.32 -2.29
CA TRP A 34 16.60 -4.69 -2.10
C TRP A 34 17.11 -5.52 -3.27
N THR A 35 16.33 -6.49 -3.73
CA THR A 35 16.68 -7.34 -4.88
C THR A 35 16.82 -6.50 -6.15
N THR A 36 15.85 -5.63 -6.44
CA THR A 36 15.91 -4.67 -7.56
C THR A 36 17.15 -3.80 -7.48
N PHE A 37 17.43 -3.23 -6.30
CA PHE A 37 18.60 -2.37 -6.08
C PHE A 37 19.92 -3.11 -6.29
N ALA A 38 20.03 -4.34 -5.78
CA ALA A 38 21.19 -5.20 -5.96
C ALA A 38 21.41 -5.55 -7.45
N HIS A 39 20.35 -5.83 -8.20
CA HIS A 39 20.43 -6.07 -9.64
C HIS A 39 20.94 -4.84 -10.40
N VAL A 40 20.42 -3.66 -10.08
CA VAL A 40 20.89 -2.38 -10.65
C VAL A 40 22.37 -2.15 -10.33
N ALA A 41 22.81 -2.41 -9.09
CA ALA A 41 24.21 -2.28 -8.69
C ALA A 41 25.13 -3.24 -9.48
N VAL A 42 24.72 -4.49 -9.65
CA VAL A 42 25.45 -5.49 -10.46
C VAL A 42 25.54 -5.04 -11.93
N GLN A 43 24.45 -4.52 -12.49
CA GLN A 43 24.41 -4.03 -13.87
C GLN A 43 25.31 -2.80 -14.06
N SER A 44 25.24 -1.83 -13.16
CA SER A 44 26.11 -0.64 -13.13
C SER A 44 27.59 -1.05 -13.09
N LYS A 45 27.94 -2.01 -12.23
CA LYS A 45 29.31 -2.55 -12.15
C LYS A 45 29.75 -3.22 -13.46
N LYS A 46 28.86 -4.00 -14.09
CA LYS A 46 29.12 -4.64 -15.39
C LYS A 46 29.34 -3.60 -16.49
N ASN A 47 28.60 -2.49 -16.45
CA ASN A 47 28.75 -1.36 -17.37
C ASN A 47 29.95 -0.46 -17.02
N ARG A 48 30.68 -0.74 -15.93
CA ARG A 48 31.84 0.02 -15.44
C ARG A 48 31.48 1.47 -15.07
N GLU A 49 30.24 1.67 -14.64
CA GLU A 49 29.75 2.96 -14.14
C GLU A 49 30.39 3.25 -12.77
N PRO A 50 30.76 4.51 -12.47
CA PRO A 50 31.60 4.88 -11.32
C PRO A 50 30.83 5.01 -9.99
N PHE A 51 29.67 4.35 -9.87
CA PHE A 51 28.80 4.48 -8.70
C PHE A 51 29.28 3.60 -7.53
N HIS A 52 29.29 4.18 -6.34
CA HIS A 52 29.31 3.45 -5.08
C HIS A 52 27.87 3.29 -4.60
N PHE A 53 27.42 2.04 -4.41
CA PHE A 53 26.04 1.77 -3.99
C PHE A 53 25.97 1.64 -2.47
N MET A 54 25.02 2.35 -1.89
CA MET A 54 24.62 2.21 -0.49
C MET A 54 23.10 2.38 -0.39
N TRP A 55 22.53 2.07 0.77
CA TRP A 55 21.11 2.28 1.01
C TRP A 55 20.90 2.67 2.47
N VAL A 56 19.76 3.30 2.73
CA VAL A 56 19.35 3.72 4.07
C VAL A 56 17.84 3.52 4.22
N ASN A 57 17.39 3.34 5.46
CA ASN A 57 15.98 3.47 5.78
C ASN A 57 15.64 4.97 5.90
N GLY A 58 14.89 5.51 4.94
CA GLY A 58 14.58 6.94 4.91
C GLY A 58 13.54 7.38 5.93
N LYS A 59 12.79 6.45 6.57
CA LYS A 59 11.92 6.75 7.71
C LYS A 59 12.73 6.95 8.99
N CYS A 60 13.75 6.11 9.22
CA CYS A 60 14.69 6.29 10.34
C CYS A 60 15.60 7.50 10.13
N GLN A 61 16.05 7.71 8.89
CA GLN A 61 17.00 8.75 8.53
C GLN A 61 16.27 9.90 7.83
N LYS A 62 15.25 10.46 8.48
CA LYS A 62 14.36 11.47 7.88
C LYS A 62 15.11 12.71 7.41
N ASP A 63 15.89 13.33 8.29
CA ASP A 63 16.66 14.55 7.97
C ASP A 63 17.63 14.30 6.80
N PHE A 64 18.24 13.11 6.78
CA PHE A 64 19.11 12.69 5.68
C PHE A 64 18.34 12.56 4.37
N ALA A 65 17.18 11.91 4.36
CA ALA A 65 16.33 11.77 3.17
C ALA A 65 15.84 13.14 2.66
N GLU A 66 15.39 14.02 3.56
CA GLU A 66 14.92 15.36 3.23
C GLU A 66 16.02 16.23 2.61
N ALA A 67 17.28 16.05 3.01
CA ALA A 67 18.41 16.74 2.37
C ALA A 67 18.56 16.39 0.88
N PHE A 68 18.15 15.19 0.46
CA PHE A 68 18.05 14.76 -0.94
C PHE A 68 16.68 15.06 -1.57
N GLY A 69 15.87 15.89 -0.93
CA GLY A 69 14.51 16.23 -1.36
C GLY A 69 13.58 15.02 -1.39
N ILE A 70 13.87 13.99 -0.58
CA ILE A 70 13.08 12.75 -0.52
C ILE A 70 12.13 12.82 0.67
N GLY A 71 10.84 12.91 0.37
CA GLY A 71 9.78 12.80 1.36
C GLY A 71 9.38 11.34 1.65
N LEU A 72 8.60 11.15 2.71
CA LEU A 72 8.14 9.83 3.17
C LEU A 72 7.38 9.04 2.09
N PHE A 73 6.55 9.72 1.30
CA PHE A 73 5.72 9.12 0.26
C PHE A 73 6.45 8.87 -1.07
N GLN A 74 7.69 9.33 -1.19
CA GLN A 74 8.50 9.13 -2.39
C GLN A 74 9.32 7.84 -2.31
N MET A 75 9.33 7.17 -1.16
CA MET A 75 9.99 5.88 -0.99
C MET A 75 9.11 4.74 -1.53
N PRO A 76 9.71 3.71 -2.15
CA PRO A 76 11.15 3.56 -2.42
C PRO A 76 11.65 4.46 -3.56
N THR A 77 12.87 4.99 -3.42
CA THR A 77 13.52 5.74 -4.52
C THR A 77 15.04 5.63 -4.46
N LEU A 78 15.71 6.25 -5.44
CA LEU A 78 17.15 6.25 -5.63
C LEU A 78 17.63 7.68 -5.81
N ALA A 79 18.64 8.11 -5.06
CA ALA A 79 19.35 9.36 -5.31
C ALA A 79 20.78 9.09 -5.78
N VAL A 80 21.32 9.99 -6.60
CA VAL A 80 22.73 10.06 -6.91
C VAL A 80 23.34 11.28 -6.25
N TYR A 81 24.43 11.10 -5.54
CA TYR A 81 25.14 12.17 -4.82
C TYR A 81 26.62 12.23 -5.20
N SER A 82 27.14 13.43 -5.42
CA SER A 82 28.56 13.68 -5.63
C SER A 82 29.10 14.58 -4.52
N PRO A 83 29.84 14.03 -3.53
CA PRO A 83 30.46 14.82 -2.46
C PRO A 83 31.42 15.88 -2.99
N SER A 84 32.19 15.56 -4.03
CA SER A 84 33.14 16.50 -4.63
C SER A 84 32.48 17.69 -5.33
N LYS A 85 31.24 17.54 -5.80
CA LYS A 85 30.47 18.60 -6.46
C LYS A 85 29.43 19.25 -5.56
N GLN A 86 29.12 18.65 -4.39
CA GLN A 86 28.03 19.05 -3.51
C GLN A 86 26.71 19.18 -4.29
N ARG A 87 26.42 18.16 -5.11
CA ARG A 87 25.21 18.08 -5.94
C ARG A 87 24.60 16.70 -5.89
N TYR A 88 23.29 16.66 -6.02
CA TYR A 88 22.54 15.44 -6.11
C TYR A 88 21.49 15.48 -7.22
N ALA A 89 20.96 14.31 -7.53
CA ALA A 89 19.71 14.17 -8.25
C ALA A 89 18.93 13.00 -7.68
N THR A 90 17.60 13.09 -7.72
CA THR A 90 16.71 12.08 -7.17
C THR A 90 15.89 11.50 -8.31
N ASN A 91 15.74 10.17 -8.33
CA ASN A 91 14.93 9.48 -9.31
C ASN A 91 13.45 9.86 -9.09
N VAL A 92 12.77 10.20 -10.18
CA VAL A 92 11.34 10.51 -10.18
C VAL A 92 10.65 9.48 -11.06
N GLY A 93 9.87 8.60 -10.44
CA GLY A 93 9.17 7.54 -11.15
C GLY A 93 9.08 6.27 -10.32
N LEU A 94 8.67 5.19 -10.98
CA LEU A 94 8.61 3.87 -10.36
C LEU A 94 10.02 3.37 -10.06
N PHE A 95 10.16 2.75 -8.89
CA PHE A 95 11.39 2.06 -8.52
C PHE A 95 11.39 0.63 -9.08
N ASP A 96 11.94 0.48 -10.27
CA ASP A 96 12.21 -0.81 -10.92
C ASP A 96 13.60 -0.80 -11.59
N GLU A 97 14.04 -1.95 -12.08
CA GLU A 97 15.39 -2.10 -12.65
C GLU A 97 15.61 -1.22 -13.88
N GLU A 98 14.61 -1.09 -14.75
CA GLU A 98 14.73 -0.35 -16.01
C GLU A 98 14.84 1.15 -15.73
N ASN A 99 13.93 1.68 -14.93
CA ASN A 99 13.87 3.09 -14.57
C ASN A 99 15.09 3.51 -13.74
N ALA A 100 15.51 2.70 -12.77
CA ALA A 100 16.70 2.98 -11.98
C ALA A 100 17.98 2.98 -12.83
N ALA A 101 18.15 1.99 -13.71
CA ALA A 101 19.32 1.95 -14.60
C ALA A 101 19.32 3.08 -15.63
N ALA A 102 18.16 3.46 -16.17
CA ALA A 102 18.02 4.60 -17.07
C ALA A 102 18.35 5.93 -16.36
N PHE A 103 17.88 6.10 -15.13
CA PHE A 103 18.21 7.25 -14.29
C PHE A 103 19.72 7.38 -14.07
N LEU A 104 20.39 6.31 -13.64
CA LEU A 104 21.85 6.30 -13.44
C LEU A 104 22.63 6.71 -14.69
N LYS A 105 22.26 6.17 -15.86
CA LYS A 105 22.85 6.56 -17.15
C LYS A 105 22.59 8.02 -17.52
N SER A 106 21.41 8.53 -17.17
CA SER A 106 21.04 9.91 -17.45
C SER A 106 21.82 10.90 -16.57
N VAL A 107 22.11 10.52 -15.32
CA VAL A 107 23.02 11.28 -14.44
C VAL A 107 24.44 11.31 -15.02
N LEU A 108 24.98 10.17 -15.46
CA LEU A 108 26.34 10.11 -16.02
C LEU A 108 26.49 10.89 -17.32
N SER A 109 25.47 10.86 -18.17
CA SER A 109 25.45 11.63 -19.42
C SER A 109 25.19 13.12 -19.21
N GLY A 110 24.84 13.54 -17.98
CA GLY A 110 24.51 14.92 -17.67
C GLY A 110 23.20 15.40 -18.30
N SER A 111 22.32 14.46 -18.67
CA SER A 111 21.04 14.75 -19.32
C SER A 111 19.90 15.05 -18.33
N ILE A 112 20.14 14.90 -17.03
CA ILE A 112 19.21 15.33 -15.98
C ILE A 112 19.77 16.52 -15.20
N SER A 113 18.86 17.39 -14.75
CA SER A 113 19.21 18.47 -13.84
C SER A 113 19.63 17.90 -12.48
N THR A 114 20.63 18.54 -11.86
CA THR A 114 21.07 18.23 -10.51
C THR A 114 20.79 19.44 -9.62
N ALA A 115 20.50 19.22 -8.35
CA ALA A 115 20.33 20.28 -7.35
C ALA A 115 21.60 20.41 -6.49
N PRO A 116 21.96 21.63 -6.04
CA PRO A 116 22.96 21.80 -5.01
C PRO A 116 22.43 21.21 -3.69
N ILE A 117 23.32 20.60 -2.91
CA ILE A 117 23.05 20.22 -1.51
C ILE A 117 24.03 20.95 -0.63
N GLY A 118 23.54 21.42 0.52
CA GLY A 118 24.37 22.05 1.55
C GLY A 118 25.05 20.97 2.39
N ASP A 119 24.95 21.13 3.70
CA ASP A 119 25.42 20.11 4.63
C ASP A 119 24.56 18.84 4.52
N VAL A 120 25.22 17.68 4.42
CA VAL A 120 24.53 16.38 4.39
C VAL A 120 24.52 15.85 5.81
N PRO A 121 23.34 15.65 6.43
CA PRO A 121 23.25 15.16 7.80
C PRO A 121 24.02 13.85 8.01
N GLU A 122 24.58 13.66 9.20
CA GLU A 122 25.16 12.36 9.56
C GLU A 122 24.04 11.33 9.74
N LEU A 123 24.34 10.07 9.39
CA LEU A 123 23.42 8.97 9.62
C LEU A 123 23.38 8.65 11.12
N GLY A 124 22.17 8.64 11.69
CA GLY A 124 21.93 8.20 13.07
C GLY A 124 21.86 6.68 13.21
N ASP A 125 21.47 6.22 14.39
CA ASP A 125 21.20 4.80 14.64
C ASP A 125 19.93 4.33 13.91
N GLU A 126 19.81 3.01 13.71
CA GLU A 126 18.60 2.44 13.15
C GLU A 126 17.43 2.55 14.14
N CYS A 127 16.26 2.91 13.62
CA CYS A 127 15.06 3.09 14.41
C CYS A 127 14.28 1.77 14.56
N SER A 128 13.61 1.62 15.70
CA SER A 128 12.76 0.48 16.02
C SER A 128 11.50 0.42 15.15
N PHE A 129 10.81 -0.72 15.18
CA PHE A 129 9.57 -0.89 14.43
C PHE A 129 8.49 0.13 14.82
N ASP A 130 8.37 0.43 16.11
CA ASP A 130 7.40 1.39 16.64
C ASP A 130 7.68 2.81 16.14
N GLU A 131 8.95 3.21 16.06
CA GLU A 131 9.37 4.52 15.54
C GLU A 131 9.07 4.66 14.03
N ILE A 132 9.23 3.58 13.25
CA ILE A 132 8.87 3.58 11.82
C ILE A 132 7.36 3.80 11.64
N GLN A 133 6.55 3.20 12.51
CA GLN A 133 5.09 3.32 12.46
C GLN A 133 4.61 4.69 12.96
N GLU A 134 5.23 5.23 14.01
CA GLU A 134 4.95 6.60 14.47
C GLU A 134 5.27 7.65 13.40
N VAL A 135 6.36 7.50 12.64
CA VAL A 135 6.70 8.39 11.52
C VAL A 135 5.63 8.34 10.42
N THR A 136 4.98 7.18 10.20
CA THR A 136 3.85 7.11 9.26
C THR A 136 2.60 7.82 9.78
N VAL A 137 2.29 7.69 11.07
CA VAL A 137 1.10 8.30 11.68
C VAL A 137 1.27 9.81 11.86
N GLY A 138 2.46 10.25 12.28
CA GLY A 138 2.79 11.66 12.47
C GLY A 138 2.92 12.46 11.16
N ALA A 139 3.14 11.79 10.04
CA ALA A 139 3.20 12.42 8.72
C ALA A 139 1.83 12.63 8.06
N ASP A 140 0.83 11.84 8.45
CA ASP A 140 -0.53 12.00 7.93
C ASP A 140 -1.28 13.17 8.55
N GLY A 141 -0.82 13.78 9.65
CA GLY A 141 -1.37 15.06 10.15
C GLY A 141 -2.87 15.05 10.46
N VAL A 142 -3.52 13.90 10.38
CA VAL A 142 -4.85 13.61 10.87
C VAL A 142 -4.66 12.58 11.98
N ALA A 143 -4.70 13.07 13.21
CA ALA A 143 -5.51 12.36 14.18
C ALA A 143 -6.91 12.35 13.56
N GLU A 144 -7.21 11.34 12.75
CA GLU A 144 -8.59 11.00 12.45
C GLU A 144 -9.17 10.70 13.83
N ASP A 145 -10.03 11.60 14.32
CA ASP A 145 -10.78 11.37 15.55
C ASP A 145 -11.46 10.01 15.39
N ASP A 146 -10.94 8.97 16.07
CA ASP A 146 -11.52 7.62 16.10
C ASP A 146 -13.01 7.66 16.50
N GLU A 147 -13.44 8.76 17.14
CA GLU A 147 -14.82 9.07 17.50
C GLU A 147 -15.76 9.19 16.29
N ASP A 148 -15.33 9.77 15.16
CA ASP A 148 -16.19 9.97 13.97
C ASP A 148 -16.37 8.66 13.15
N LEU A 149 -15.37 7.76 13.16
CA LEU A 149 -15.41 6.48 12.45
C LEU A 149 -16.29 5.46 13.17
N ASP A 150 -16.24 5.39 14.50
CA ASP A 150 -17.07 4.47 15.30
C ASP A 150 -18.57 4.83 15.21
N ASP A 151 -18.90 6.12 15.16
CA ASP A 151 -20.27 6.59 14.97
C ASP A 151 -20.80 6.23 13.57
N MET A 152 -20.00 6.42 12.52
CA MET A 152 -20.38 6.03 11.16
C MET A 152 -20.56 4.51 11.02
N LEU A 153 -19.70 3.72 11.65
CA LEU A 153 -19.79 2.25 11.64
C LEU A 153 -21.04 1.76 12.38
N SER A 154 -21.38 2.42 13.48
CA SER A 154 -22.56 2.12 14.30
C SER A 154 -23.87 2.41 13.56
N GLU A 155 -23.93 3.48 12.76
CA GLU A 155 -25.09 3.81 11.93
C GLU A 155 -25.34 2.73 10.84
N ILE A 156 -24.28 2.30 10.15
CA ILE A 156 -24.35 1.27 9.10
C ILE A 156 -24.86 -0.08 9.66
N LEU A 157 -24.36 -0.50 10.82
CA LEU A 157 -24.78 -1.75 11.46
C LEU A 157 -26.24 -1.72 11.91
N SER A 158 -26.71 -0.57 12.38
CA SER A 158 -28.11 -0.35 12.76
C SER A 158 -29.03 -0.45 11.54
N ASP A 159 -28.64 0.18 10.43
CA ASP A 159 -29.40 0.17 9.18
C ASP A 159 -29.46 -1.23 8.56
N GLU A 160 -28.35 -1.97 8.53
CA GLU A 160 -28.32 -3.33 7.98
C GLU A 160 -29.23 -4.28 8.81
N LYS A 161 -29.25 -4.10 10.13
CA LYS A 161 -30.13 -4.87 11.02
C LYS A 161 -31.60 -4.56 10.75
N GLN A 162 -31.95 -3.28 10.57
CA GLN A 162 -33.31 -2.87 10.25
C GLN A 162 -33.75 -3.43 8.89
N GLN A 163 -32.89 -3.36 7.87
CA GLN A 163 -33.17 -3.91 6.55
C GLN A 163 -33.38 -5.43 6.59
N ARG A 164 -32.54 -6.16 7.35
CA ARG A 164 -32.71 -7.61 7.55
C ARG A 164 -34.02 -7.96 8.23
N ASP A 165 -34.42 -7.20 9.24
CA ASP A 165 -35.68 -7.44 9.96
C ASP A 165 -36.90 -7.16 9.08
N VAL A 166 -36.84 -6.13 8.23
CA VAL A 166 -37.89 -5.82 7.25
C VAL A 166 -38.01 -6.94 6.22
N LEU A 167 -36.89 -7.35 5.62
CA LEU A 167 -36.85 -8.45 4.65
C LEU A 167 -37.35 -9.77 5.26
N GLU A 168 -36.98 -10.09 6.50
CA GLU A 168 -37.46 -11.30 7.15
C GLU A 168 -38.97 -11.25 7.42
N LYS A 169 -39.51 -10.08 7.78
CA LYS A 169 -40.96 -9.89 7.96
C LYS A 169 -41.71 -10.01 6.64
N GLU A 170 -41.18 -9.43 5.56
CA GLU A 170 -41.76 -9.56 4.22
C GLU A 170 -41.78 -11.02 3.76
N LEU A 171 -40.64 -11.73 3.84
CA LEU A 171 -40.54 -13.15 3.48
C LEU A 171 -41.48 -14.02 4.32
N LYS A 172 -41.61 -13.76 5.63
CA LYS A 172 -42.57 -14.48 6.49
C LYS A 172 -44.02 -14.20 6.09
N SER A 173 -44.33 -12.98 5.65
CA SER A 173 -45.68 -12.61 5.21
C SER A 173 -46.05 -13.27 3.87
N GLU A 174 -45.12 -13.30 2.91
CA GLU A 174 -45.28 -13.95 1.61
C GLU A 174 -45.42 -15.48 1.75
N GLN A 175 -44.65 -16.09 2.66
CA GLN A 175 -44.78 -17.53 2.97
C GLN A 175 -46.13 -17.86 3.62
N LYS A 176 -46.68 -16.98 4.46
CA LYS A 176 -48.02 -17.17 5.05
C LYS A 176 -49.13 -17.01 4.01
N GLN A 177 -49.00 -16.06 3.08
CA GLN A 177 -49.96 -15.87 2.00
C GLN A 177 -49.95 -17.04 1.00
N SER A 178 -48.77 -17.52 0.59
CA SER A 178 -48.62 -18.68 -0.29
C SER A 178 -49.14 -19.99 0.31
N LYS A 179 -49.01 -20.18 1.63
CA LYS A 179 -49.64 -21.32 2.35
C LYS A 179 -51.16 -21.21 2.42
N LYS A 180 -51.72 -20.00 2.55
CA LYS A 180 -53.19 -19.77 2.53
C LYS A 180 -53.78 -19.99 1.13
N SER A 181 -53.12 -19.56 0.07
CA SER A 181 -53.56 -19.80 -1.32
C SER A 181 -53.49 -21.28 -1.71
N LYS A 182 -52.44 -22.01 -1.31
CA LYS A 182 -52.36 -23.48 -1.48
C LYS A 182 -53.49 -24.23 -0.74
N LYS A 183 -53.88 -23.81 0.47
CA LYS A 183 -55.03 -24.40 1.19
C LYS A 183 -56.37 -24.14 0.50
N LYS A 184 -56.60 -22.93 -0.06
CA LYS A 184 -57.82 -22.60 -0.83
C LYS A 184 -57.91 -23.41 -2.14
N HIS A 185 -56.79 -23.70 -2.79
CA HIS A 185 -56.79 -24.52 -4.02
C HIS A 185 -57.11 -26.00 -3.75
N LYS A 186 -56.67 -26.54 -2.60
CA LYS A 186 -56.94 -27.93 -2.18
C LYS A 186 -58.40 -28.16 -1.77
N SER A 187 -59.06 -27.15 -1.17
CA SER A 187 -60.49 -27.24 -0.81
C SER A 187 -61.42 -27.14 -2.01
N LYS A 188 -61.12 -26.29 -3.01
CA LYS A 188 -61.86 -26.25 -4.29
C LYS A 188 -61.80 -27.59 -5.06
N LYS A 189 -60.64 -28.26 -5.06
CA LYS A 189 -60.46 -29.58 -5.73
C LYS A 189 -61.22 -30.73 -5.03
N LYS A 190 -61.43 -30.66 -3.71
CA LYS A 190 -62.27 -31.63 -2.98
C LYS A 190 -63.77 -31.42 -3.22
N LYS A 191 -64.22 -30.16 -3.36
CA LYS A 191 -65.63 -29.83 -3.63
C LYS A 191 -66.08 -30.23 -5.04
N SER A 192 -65.19 -30.14 -6.05
CA SER A 192 -65.49 -30.61 -7.42
C SER A 192 -65.56 -32.13 -7.53
N LYS A 193 -64.77 -32.87 -6.74
CA LYS A 193 -64.81 -34.35 -6.72
C LYS A 193 -66.09 -34.90 -6.08
N LYS A 194 -66.61 -34.24 -5.03
CA LYS A 194 -67.88 -34.63 -4.36
C LYS A 194 -69.14 -34.29 -5.16
N LYS A 195 -69.07 -33.31 -6.07
CA LYS A 195 -70.19 -32.97 -6.99
C LYS A 195 -70.30 -33.92 -8.19
N LYS A 196 -69.21 -34.64 -8.53
CA LYS A 196 -69.21 -35.68 -9.58
C LYS A 196 -69.81 -37.01 -9.11
N THR A 197 -69.71 -37.34 -7.83
CA THR A 197 -70.24 -38.61 -7.27
C THR A 197 -71.71 -38.58 -6.89
N ALA A 198 -72.37 -37.42 -6.93
CA ALA A 198 -73.80 -37.26 -6.58
C ALA A 198 -74.73 -37.16 -7.80
N ARG A 199 -74.20 -37.39 -9.02
CA ARG A 199 -74.96 -37.32 -10.28
C ARG A 199 -75.08 -38.68 -10.98
N ASP A 200 -74.74 -39.77 -10.27
CA ASP A 200 -74.71 -41.16 -10.76
C ASP A 200 -75.64 -42.08 -9.93
N GLU A 201 -76.58 -41.49 -9.19
CA GLU A 201 -77.72 -42.21 -8.59
C GLU A 201 -79.02 -41.50 -9.00
N LEU A 202 -79.42 -41.67 -10.26
CA LEU A 202 -80.79 -41.53 -10.74
C LEU A 202 -80.99 -42.33 -12.03
#